data_AF-A0A537PCK7-F1
#
_entry.id   AF-A0A537PCK7-F1
#
_cell.length_a   1.000
_cell.length_b   1.000
_cell.length_c   1.000
_cell.angle_alpha   90.00
_cell.angle_beta   90.00
_cell.angle_gamma   90.00
#
_symmetry.space_group_name_H-M   'P 1'
#
loop_
_entity.id
_entity.type
_entity.pdbx_description
1 polymer ?
#
loop_
_entity_poly.entity_id
_entity_poly.type
_entity_poly.pdbx_seq_one_letter_code
_entity_poly.pdbx_strand_id
1 'polypeptide(L)' 'MRRFARGLAGSASDADDLVQAACERALARQHQFQEGTRFDSWMFRIVQTIWIDLVRSRDVRKEEGDIP' A
#
# COMPACT_ATOMS: atom_id res chain seq x y z
N MET A 1 -10.36 -5.39 -2.01
CA MET A 1 -9.01 -5.03 -1.55
C MET A 1 -7.99 -6.17 -1.68
N ARG A 2 -8.16 -7.33 -1.03
CA ARG A 2 -7.17 -8.44 -1.10
C ARG A 2 -6.81 -8.92 -2.51
N ARG A 3 -7.77 -9.03 -3.45
CA ARG A 3 -7.44 -9.37 -4.85
C ARG A 3 -6.61 -8.29 -5.55
N PHE A 4 -6.89 -7.01 -5.23
CA PHE A 4 -6.20 -5.88 -5.81
C PHE A 4 -4.78 -5.80 -5.26
N ALA A 5 -4.61 -5.94 -3.95
CA ALA A 5 -3.31 -6.06 -3.29
C ALA A 5 -2.50 -7.25 -3.81
N ARG A 6 -3.13 -8.41 -4.05
CA ARG A 6 -2.46 -9.57 -4.68
C ARG A 6 -1.92 -9.26 -6.08
N GLY A 7 -2.66 -8.50 -6.89
CA GLY A 7 -2.19 -8.06 -8.21
C GLY A 7 -0.98 -7.13 -8.14
N LEU A 8 -0.79 -6.42 -7.02
CA LEU A 8 0.34 -5.49 -6.80
C LEU A 8 1.55 -6.17 -6.14
N ALA A 9 1.30 -7.02 -5.14
CA ALA A 9 2.32 -7.53 -4.23
C ALA A 9 3.00 -8.81 -4.73
N GLY A 10 2.41 -9.53 -5.69
CA GLY A 10 3.00 -10.73 -6.30
C GLY A 10 2.99 -12.00 -5.43
N SER A 11 2.84 -11.87 -4.10
CA SER A 11 2.66 -12.98 -3.16
C SER A 11 1.37 -12.80 -2.34
N ALA A 12 0.85 -13.89 -1.77
CA ALA A 12 -0.32 -13.83 -0.89
C ALA A 12 0.00 -13.16 0.46
N SER A 13 1.19 -13.43 1.01
CA SER A 13 1.63 -12.85 2.28
C SER A 13 1.86 -11.34 2.17
N ASP A 14 2.61 -10.89 1.16
CA ASP A 14 2.87 -9.46 0.92
C ASP A 14 1.56 -8.70 0.66
N ALA A 15 0.58 -9.35 0.01
CA ALA A 15 -0.74 -8.76 -0.22
C ALA A 15 -1.54 -8.58 1.08
N ASP A 16 -1.42 -9.52 2.01
CA ASP A 16 -2.07 -9.45 3.30
C ASP A 16 -1.46 -8.36 4.19
N ASP A 17 -0.12 -8.28 4.22
CA ASP A 17 0.61 -7.21 4.91
C ASP A 17 0.25 -5.82 4.33
N LEU A 18 0.19 -5.70 3.01
CA LEU A 18 -0.21 -4.47 2.33
C LEU A 18 -1.64 -4.04 2.70
N VAL A 19 -2.56 -5.00 2.79
CA VAL A 19 -3.94 -4.73 3.20
C VAL A 19 -4.01 -4.33 4.67
N GLN A 20 -3.25 -4.98 5.55
CA GLN A 20 -3.20 -4.61 6.96
C GLN A 20 -2.70 -3.17 7.14
N ALA A 21 -1.56 -2.83 6.53
CA ALA A 21 -1.01 -1.47 6.58
C ALA A 21 -1.98 -0.43 6.00
N ALA A 22 -2.72 -0.77 4.96
CA ALA A 22 -3.75 0.10 4.40
C ALA A 22 -4.91 0.35 5.37
N CYS A 23 -5.38 -0.70 6.06
CA CYS A 23 -6.42 -0.58 7.08
C CYS A 23 -5.96 0.29 8.26
N GLU A 24 -4.75 0.08 8.77
CA GLU A 24 -4.16 0.90 9.84
C GLU A 24 -4.06 2.37 9.43
N ARG A 25 -3.54 2.64 8.23
CA ARG A 25 -3.43 3.99 7.66
C ARG A 25 -4.80 4.65 7.48
N ALA A 26 -5.81 3.88 7.05
CA ALA A 26 -7.17 4.36 6.86
C ALA A 26 -7.84 4.71 8.19
N LEU A 27 -7.72 3.86 9.21
CA LEU A 27 -8.24 4.14 10.55
C LEU A 27 -7.61 5.41 11.13
N ALA A 28 -6.29 5.56 11.03
CA ALA A 28 -5.59 6.76 11.48
C ALA A 28 -6.01 8.04 10.72
N ARG A 29 -6.46 7.90 9.46
CA ARG A 29 -6.86 9.01 8.58
C ARG A 29 -8.36 9.06 8.32
N GLN A 30 -9.19 8.40 9.13
CA GLN A 30 -10.63 8.32 8.89
C GLN A 30 -11.30 9.70 8.77
N HIS A 31 -10.77 10.71 9.47
CA HIS A 31 -11.21 12.10 9.41
C HIS A 31 -10.98 12.78 8.04
N GLN A 32 -10.14 12.21 7.19
CA GLN A 32 -9.88 12.71 5.83
C GLN A 32 -10.82 12.10 4.79
N PHE A 33 -11.61 11.10 5.18
CA PHE A 33 -12.65 10.57 4.31
C PHE A 33 -13.78 11.60 4.21
N GLN A 34 -14.15 11.94 2.98
CA GLN A 34 -15.28 12.82 2.72
C GLN A 34 -16.55 11.98 2.55
N GLU A 35 -17.50 12.17 3.47
CA GLU A 35 -18.81 11.54 3.37
C GLU A 35 -19.50 11.88 2.04
N GLY A 36 -20.23 10.92 1.47
CA GLY A 36 -20.82 11.03 0.14
C GLY A 36 -19.87 10.70 -1.02
N THR A 37 -18.56 10.54 -0.76
CA THR A 37 -17.61 10.00 -1.76
C THR A 37 -17.50 8.48 -1.67
N ARG A 38 -16.87 7.87 -2.69
CA ARG A 38 -16.67 6.42 -2.74
C ARG A 38 -15.56 5.97 -1.80
N PHE A 39 -15.94 5.31 -0.71
CA PHE A 39 -15.00 4.73 0.26
C PHE A 39 -14.01 3.76 -0.37
N ASP A 40 -14.44 2.94 -1.34
CA ASP A 40 -13.57 2.00 -2.04
C ASP A 40 -12.45 2.70 -2.82
N SER A 41 -12.75 3.82 -3.47
CA SER A 41 -11.76 4.61 -4.20
C SER A 41 -10.73 5.25 -3.27
N TRP A 42 -11.18 5.75 -2.11
CA TRP A 42 -10.30 6.27 -1.07
C TRP A 42 -9.37 5.19 -0.51
N MET A 43 -9.91 4.01 -0.20
CA MET A 43 -9.12 2.86 0.25
C MET A 43 -8.11 2.38 -0.79
N PHE A 44 -8.49 2.30 -2.08
CA PHE A 44 -7.56 1.91 -3.13
C PHE A 44 -6.41 2.89 -3.30
N ARG A 45 -6.66 4.19 -3.12
CA ARG A 45 -5.60 5.20 -3.12
C ARG A 45 -4.61 4.98 -1.98
N ILE A 46 -5.08 4.67 -0.78
CA ILE A 46 -4.21 4.35 0.36
C ILE A 46 -3.33 3.13 0.06
N VAL A 47 -3.92 2.05 -0.47
CA VAL A 47 -3.18 0.83 -0.87
C VAL A 47 -2.11 1.17 -1.91
N GLN A 48 -2.46 1.93 -2.96
CA GLN A 48 -1.50 2.32 -4.00
C GLN A 48 -0.35 3.15 -3.45
N THR A 49 -0.61 4.11 -2.56
CA THR A 49 0.44 4.92 -1.93
C THR A 49 1.41 4.03 -1.16
N ILE A 50 0.91 3.14 -0.29
CA ILE A 50 1.76 2.22 0.47
C ILE A 50 2.60 1.34 -0.47
N TRP A 51 1.98 0.79 -1.52
CA TRP A 51 2.70 -0.06 -2.48
C TRP A 51 3.79 0.69 -3.24
N ILE A 52 3.53 1.92 -3.71
CA ILE A 52 4.55 2.76 -4.37
C ILE A 52 5.72 3.04 -3.43
N ASP A 53 5.44 3.36 -2.16
CA ASP A 53 6.46 3.60 -1.15
C ASP A 53 7.32 2.34 -0.92
N LEU A 54 6.70 1.14 -0.87
CA LEU A 54 7.39 -0.14 -0.72
C LEU A 54 8.28 -0.47 -1.92
N VAL A 55 7.79 -0.27 -3.14
CA VAL A 55 8.56 -0.53 -4.38
C VAL A 55 9.78 0.41 -4.44
N ARG A 56 9.58 1.71 -4.24
CA ARG A 56 10.68 2.69 -4.19
C ARG A 56 11.72 2.34 -3.14
N SER A 57 11.29 1.91 -1.95
CA SER A 57 12.21 1.51 -0.89
C SER A 57 12.97 0.21 -1.20
N ARG A 58 12.39 -0.69 -2.00
CA ARG A 58 13.07 -1.91 -2.48
C ARG A 58 14.13 -1.57 -3.53
N ASP A 59 13.88 -0.59 -4.40
CA ASP A 59 14.83 -0.18 -5.43
C ASP A 59 16.06 0.52 -4.83
N VAL A 60 15.88 1.42 -3.86
CA VAL A 60 16.99 2.11 -3.17
C VAL A 60 17.93 1.11 -2.46
N ARG A 61 17.38 0.08 -1.80
CA ARG A 61 18.19 -0.96 -1.13
C ARG A 61 18.98 -1.86 -2.10
N LYS A 62 18.60 -1.93 -3.38
CA LYS A 62 19.39 -2.63 -4.39
C LYS A 62 20.61 -1.81 -4.82
N GLU A 63 20.52 -0.49 -4.81
CA GLU A 63 21.61 0.40 -5.21
C GLU A 63 22.69 0.55 -4.10
N GLU A 64 22.32 0.45 -2.82
CA GLU A 64 23.27 0.47 -1.70
C GLU A 64 24.11 -0.83 -1.54
N GLY A 65 23.77 -1.89 -2.27
CA GLY A 65 24.48 -3.18 -2.22
C GLY A 65 25.67 -3.30 -3.17
N ASP A 66 25.95 -2.28 -3.99
CA ASP A 66 27.04 -2.28 -4.98
C ASP A 66 27.99 -1.11 -4.68
N ILE A 67 28.79 -1.25 -3.63
CA ILE A 67 29.93 -0.38 -3.34
C ILE A 67 31.19 -1.25 -3.51
N PRO A 68 32.11 -0.93 -4.45
CA PRO A 68 33.28 -1.76 -4.79
C PRO A 68 34.24 -2.03 -3.64
#